data_AF-A0A414UQ11-F1
#
_entry.id   AF-A0A414UQ11-F1
#
_cell.length_a   1.000
_cell.length_b   1.000
_cell.length_c   1.000
_cell.angle_alpha   90.00
_cell.angle_beta   90.00
_cell.angle_gamma   90.00
#
_symmetry.space_group_name_H-M   'P 1'
#
loop_
_entity.id
_entity.type
_entity.pdbx_description
1 polymer ?
#
loop_
_entity_poly.entity_id
_entity_poly.type
_entity_poly.pdbx_seq_one_letter_code
_entity_poly.pdbx_strand_id
1 'polypeptide(L)'
;MLTTKGFGLLTGSAGRGKTTAVRNWASGLNTSLYKVMYSSLSTLTVNDFYRNLATELGAQPAFRKTDNFKIIQDEINRLVLEKRQTPVIIIDEANYIGNAVLNDLKMLFNFEMDSKDRAVVLLSGLPQLNSTLRL
;
A
#
# COMPACT_ATOMS: atom_id res chain seq x y z
N MET A 1 17.02 -2.20 4.84
CA MET A 1 15.55 -2.00 4.93
C MET A 1 14.75 -2.65 3.79
N LEU A 2 15.33 -2.94 2.61
CA LEU A 2 14.56 -3.52 1.48
C LEU A 2 14.41 -5.06 1.48
N THR A 3 14.85 -5.74 2.55
CA THR A 3 14.71 -7.20 2.71
C THR A 3 13.38 -7.61 3.36
N THR A 4 12.60 -6.66 3.85
CA THR A 4 11.31 -6.92 4.51
C THR A 4 10.19 -6.58 3.53
N LYS A 5 9.50 -7.61 3.06
CA LYS A 5 8.20 -7.48 2.44
C LYS A 5 7.14 -7.52 3.56
N GLY A 6 5.96 -6.92 3.36
CA GLY A 6 4.95 -6.73 4.41
C GLY A 6 4.69 -5.27 4.80
N PHE A 7 4.15 -5.04 6.00
CA PHE A 7 3.73 -3.71 6.48
C PHE A 7 4.86 -3.00 7.24
N GLY A 8 5.13 -1.75 6.84
CA GLY A 8 5.99 -0.81 7.52
C GLY A 8 5.21 0.42 7.98
N LEU A 9 5.62 1.00 9.11
CA LEU A 9 4.98 2.16 9.71
C LEU A 9 6.02 3.24 10.01
N LEU A 10 5.81 4.43 9.45
CA LEU A 10 6.60 5.64 9.72
C LEU A 10 5.73 6.65 10.44
N THR A 11 6.03 6.93 11.71
CA THR A 11 5.30 7.93 12.49
C THR A 11 6.18 9.07 12.97
N GLY A 12 5.58 10.24 13.15
CA GLY A 12 6.23 11.43 13.69
C GLY A 12 5.32 12.64 13.65
N SER A 13 5.61 13.65 14.47
CA SER A 13 4.80 14.88 14.53
C SER A 13 4.75 15.61 13.18
N ALA A 14 3.75 16.48 13.00
CA ALA A 14 3.66 17.35 11.82
C ALA A 14 4.93 18.21 11.65
N GLY A 15 5.30 18.52 10.41
CA GLY A 15 6.49 19.35 10.11
C GLY A 15 7.86 18.66 10.28
N ARG A 16 7.91 17.36 10.61
CA ARG A 16 9.18 16.60 10.79
C ARG A 16 9.76 16.00 9.50
N GLY A 17 9.30 16.43 8.32
CA GLY A 17 9.84 15.97 7.04
C GLY A 17 9.49 14.54 6.62
N LYS A 18 8.48 13.89 7.24
CA LYS A 18 8.06 12.51 6.91
C LYS A 18 7.75 12.33 5.43
N THR A 19 6.87 13.17 4.87
CA THR A 19 6.48 13.15 3.46
C THR A 19 7.69 13.32 2.54
N THR A 20 8.59 14.25 2.88
CA THR A 20 9.84 14.46 2.13
C THR A 20 10.73 13.22 2.16
N ALA A 21 10.91 12.61 3.34
CA ALA A 21 11.72 11.40 3.49
C ALA A 21 11.13 10.22 2.69
N VAL A 22 9.81 10.01 2.77
CA VAL A 22 9.12 8.94 2.04
C VAL A 22 9.20 9.16 0.54
N ARG A 23 8.96 10.38 0.05
CA ARG A 23 9.06 10.69 -1.38
C ARG A 23 10.47 10.54 -1.91
N ASN A 24 11.47 11.01 -1.17
CA ASN A 24 12.88 10.86 -1.55
C ASN A 24 13.28 9.39 -1.62
N TRP A 25 12.92 8.60 -0.61
CA TRP A 25 13.16 7.15 -0.61
C TRP A 25 12.48 6.46 -1.80
N ALA A 26 11.20 6.76 -2.04
CA ALA A 26 10.42 6.19 -3.13
C ALA A 26 11.01 6.54 -4.52
N SER A 27 11.45 7.78 -4.70
CA SER A 27 12.08 8.24 -5.95
C SER A 27 13.44 7.61 -6.23
N GLY A 28 14.13 7.13 -5.18
CA GLY A 28 15.42 6.43 -5.30
C GLY A 28 15.29 4.95 -5.60
N LEU A 29 14.08 4.38 -5.64
CA LEU A 29 13.88 2.97 -5.95
C LEU A 29 14.08 2.70 -7.45
N ASN A 30 14.79 1.62 -7.76
CA ASN A 30 14.98 1.18 -9.14
C ASN A 30 13.63 0.74 -9.74
N THR A 31 13.15 1.48 -10.73
CA THR A 31 11.85 1.26 -11.39
C THR A 31 11.76 -0.07 -12.15
N SER A 32 12.89 -0.68 -12.50
CA SER A 32 12.92 -2.04 -13.07
C SER A 32 12.65 -3.13 -12.04
N LEU A 33 12.89 -2.83 -10.74
CA LEU A 33 12.71 -3.77 -9.63
C LEU A 33 11.48 -3.46 -8.77
N TYR A 34 11.00 -2.22 -8.77
CA TYR A 34 9.92 -1.76 -7.91
C TYR A 34 8.87 -0.96 -8.69
N LYS A 35 7.60 -1.30 -8.49
CA LYS A 35 6.47 -0.46 -8.93
C LYS A 35 5.92 0.28 -7.72
N VAL A 36 6.21 1.57 -7.65
CA VAL A 36 5.78 2.44 -6.55
C VAL A 36 4.40 3.01 -6.86
N MET A 37 3.49 2.90 -5.89
CA MET A 37 2.16 3.52 -5.90
C MET A 37 2.09 4.39 -4.66
N TYR A 38 2.07 5.71 -4.84
CA TYR A 38 2.03 6.67 -3.74
C TYR A 38 0.65 7.33 -3.67
N SER A 39 0.09 7.38 -2.47
CA SER A 39 -1.18 8.04 -2.25
C SER A 39 -1.19 8.78 -0.91
N SER A 40 -1.49 10.08 -0.95
CA SER A 40 -1.81 10.87 0.25
C SER A 40 -3.33 10.86 0.40
N LEU A 41 -3.88 9.75 0.87
CA LEU A 41 -5.33 9.57 0.91
C LEU A 41 -5.93 10.23 2.15
N SER A 42 -6.79 11.20 1.93
CA SER A 42 -7.78 11.65 2.89
C SER A 42 -9.16 11.13 2.48
N THR A 43 -9.91 10.56 3.42
CA THR A 43 -11.37 10.36 3.30
C THR A 43 -11.85 9.58 2.07
N LEU A 44 -11.35 8.36 1.85
CA LEU A 44 -11.92 7.43 0.86
C LEU A 44 -12.92 6.45 1.49
N THR A 45 -13.96 6.08 0.73
CA THR A 45 -14.71 4.86 1.04
C THR A 45 -13.85 3.63 0.74
N VAL A 46 -14.24 2.47 1.29
CA VAL A 46 -13.57 1.20 0.96
C VAL A 46 -13.59 0.95 -0.54
N ASN A 47 -14.71 1.16 -1.23
CA ASN A 47 -14.77 0.88 -2.66
C ASN A 47 -13.86 1.80 -3.49
N ASP A 48 -13.77 3.08 -3.12
CA ASP A 48 -12.88 4.02 -3.81
C ASP A 48 -11.42 3.63 -3.64
N PHE A 49 -11.03 3.17 -2.44
CA PHE A 49 -9.70 2.64 -2.19
C PHE A 49 -9.35 1.48 -3.14
N TYR A 50 -10.26 0.50 -3.29
CA TYR A 50 -10.06 -0.63 -4.20
C TYR A 50 -9.94 -0.20 -5.66
N ARG A 51 -10.83 0.71 -6.12
CA ARG A 51 -10.82 1.20 -7.50
C ARG A 51 -9.54 1.99 -7.80
N ASN A 52 -9.10 2.83 -6.87
CA ASN A 52 -7.86 3.59 -7.01
C ASN A 52 -6.64 2.66 -7.05
N LEU A 53 -6.56 1.68 -6.16
CA LEU A 53 -5.44 0.72 -6.16
C LEU A 53 -5.39 -0.12 -7.44
N ALA A 54 -6.54 -0.59 -7.95
CA ALA A 54 -6.61 -1.29 -9.23
C ALA A 54 -6.10 -0.40 -10.38
N THR A 55 -6.47 0.88 -10.38
CA THR A 55 -6.03 1.86 -11.38
C THR A 55 -4.52 2.10 -11.32
N GLU A 56 -3.96 2.29 -10.12
CA GLU A 56 -2.52 2.47 -9.90
C GLU A 56 -1.69 1.25 -10.30
N LEU A 57 -2.25 0.05 -10.15
CA LEU A 57 -1.66 -1.20 -10.65
C LEU A 57 -1.66 -1.29 -12.19
N GLY A 58 -2.45 -0.45 -12.87
CA GLY A 58 -2.60 -0.41 -14.32
C GLY A 58 -3.78 -1.21 -14.85
N ALA A 59 -4.70 -1.61 -13.98
CA ALA A 59 -5.92 -2.32 -14.36
C ALA A 59 -7.13 -1.38 -14.48
N GLN A 60 -8.16 -1.83 -15.18
CA GLN A 60 -9.44 -1.13 -15.24
C GLN A 60 -10.29 -1.50 -14.01
N PRO A 61 -10.69 -0.53 -13.16
CA PRO A 61 -11.44 -0.82 -11.96
C PRO A 61 -12.87 -1.27 -12.28
N ALA A 62 -13.34 -2.26 -11.54
CA ALA A 62 -14.72 -2.73 -11.57
C ALA A 62 -15.63 -1.91 -10.62
N PHE A 63 -16.94 -2.10 -10.76
CA PHE A 63 -17.92 -1.48 -9.86
C PHE A 63 -17.93 -2.11 -8.46
N ARG A 64 -17.79 -3.44 -8.38
CA ARG A 64 -17.89 -4.19 -7.12
C ARG A 64 -16.52 -4.35 -6.48
N LYS A 65 -16.46 -4.14 -5.17
CA LYS A 65 -15.26 -4.40 -4.33
C LYS A 65 -14.68 -5.80 -4.55
N THR A 66 -15.52 -6.82 -4.65
CA THR A 66 -15.09 -8.22 -4.82
C THR A 66 -14.36 -8.47 -6.14
N ASP A 67 -14.76 -7.76 -7.19
CA ASP A 67 -14.13 -7.90 -8.51
C ASP A 67 -12.80 -7.13 -8.51
N ASN A 68 -12.77 -5.94 -7.93
CA ASN A 68 -11.54 -5.20 -7.70
C ASN A 68 -10.55 -5.96 -6.82
N PHE A 69 -11.01 -6.69 -5.80
CA PHE A 69 -10.15 -7.54 -4.99
C PHE A 69 -9.38 -8.53 -5.85
N LYS A 70 -10.07 -9.26 -6.73
CA LYS A 70 -9.45 -10.23 -7.65
C LYS A 70 -8.47 -9.56 -8.60
N ILE A 71 -8.90 -8.45 -9.22
CA ILE A 71 -8.05 -7.65 -10.13
C ILE A 71 -6.74 -7.24 -9.45
N ILE A 72 -6.82 -6.73 -8.21
CA ILE A 72 -5.64 -6.32 -7.44
C ILE A 72 -4.73 -7.52 -7.15
N GLN A 73 -5.29 -8.66 -6.72
CA GLN A 73 -4.51 -9.87 -6.47
C GLN A 73 -3.78 -10.36 -7.72
N ASP A 74 -4.47 -10.37 -8.85
CA ASP A 74 -3.94 -10.84 -10.14
C ASP A 74 -2.80 -9.93 -10.62
N GLU A 75 -2.97 -8.61 -10.55
CA GLU A 75 -1.92 -7.66 -10.94
C GLU A 75 -0.70 -7.69 -10.00
N ILE A 76 -0.90 -7.87 -8.69
CA ILE A 76 0.22 -8.07 -7.75
C ILE A 76 0.99 -9.35 -8.12
N ASN A 77 0.28 -10.45 -8.39
CA ASN A 77 0.91 -11.70 -8.80
C ASN A 77 1.68 -11.54 -10.11
N ARG A 78 1.09 -10.86 -11.10
CA ARG A 78 1.73 -10.55 -12.37
C ARG A 78 3.02 -9.75 -12.19
N LEU A 79 3.00 -8.71 -11.35
CA LEU A 79 4.19 -7.90 -11.05
C LEU A 79 5.31 -8.76 -10.45
N VAL A 80 4.98 -9.59 -9.46
CA VAL A 80 5.98 -10.36 -8.70
C VAL A 80 6.50 -11.57 -9.46
N LEU A 81 5.61 -12.35 -10.08
CA LEU A 81 5.93 -13.64 -10.68
C LEU A 81 6.44 -13.48 -12.11
N GLU A 82 5.79 -12.63 -12.91
CA GLU A 82 6.15 -12.46 -14.32
C GLU A 82 7.18 -11.34 -14.50
N LYS A 83 6.90 -10.15 -13.96
CA LYS A 83 7.76 -8.98 -14.16
C LYS A 83 8.94 -8.90 -13.21
N ARG A 84 8.99 -9.76 -12.18
CA ARG A 84 9.99 -9.73 -11.10
C ARG A 84 10.10 -8.36 -10.42
N GLN A 85 9.01 -7.61 -10.41
CA GLN A 85 8.88 -6.31 -9.77
C GLN A 85 8.15 -6.44 -8.43
N THR A 86 8.67 -5.80 -7.40
CA THR A 86 8.02 -5.72 -6.10
C THR A 86 7.09 -4.50 -6.07
N PRO A 87 5.78 -4.68 -5.87
CA PRO A 87 4.86 -3.56 -5.64
C PRO A 87 5.18 -2.89 -4.30
N VAL A 88 5.22 -1.56 -4.30
CA VAL A 88 5.43 -0.72 -3.11
C VAL A 88 4.25 0.24 -3.00
N ILE A 89 3.36 -0.03 -2.07
CA ILE A 89 2.19 0.80 -1.77
C ILE A 89 2.58 1.74 -0.65
N ILE A 90 2.56 3.03 -0.91
CA ILE A 90 2.87 4.06 0.06
C ILE A 90 1.60 4.86 0.32
N ILE A 91 1.21 4.90 1.58
CA ILE A 91 0.07 5.65 2.04
C ILE A 91 0.57 6.71 3.01
N ASP A 92 0.61 7.95 2.53
CA ASP A 92 0.95 9.10 3.36
C ASP A 92 -0.30 9.66 4.04
N GLU A 93 -0.07 10.31 5.18
CA GLU A 93 -1.14 10.82 6.05
C GLU A 93 -2.19 9.77 6.45
N ALA A 94 -1.77 8.52 6.63
CA ALA A 94 -2.63 7.37 6.90
C ALA A 94 -3.50 7.48 8.17
N ASN A 95 -3.33 8.52 8.99
CA ASN A 95 -4.23 8.85 10.11
C ASN A 95 -5.66 9.16 9.67
N TYR A 96 -5.83 9.62 8.43
CA TYR A 96 -7.14 10.00 7.88
C TYR A 96 -7.86 8.83 7.19
N ILE A 97 -7.25 7.65 7.19
CA ILE A 97 -7.86 6.45 6.63
C ILE A 97 -8.77 5.82 7.68
N GLY A 98 -9.99 5.51 7.26
CA GLY A 98 -10.94 4.79 8.11
C GLY A 98 -10.47 3.37 8.40
N ASN A 99 -10.77 2.87 9.60
CA ASN A 99 -10.40 1.52 10.05
C ASN A 99 -10.83 0.42 9.08
N ALA A 100 -11.96 0.58 8.39
CA ALA A 100 -12.42 -0.38 7.38
C ALA A 100 -11.41 -0.57 6.24
N VAL A 101 -10.82 0.53 5.74
CA VAL A 101 -9.79 0.48 4.68
C VAL A 101 -8.49 -0.14 5.20
N LEU A 102 -8.10 0.16 6.45
CA LEU A 102 -6.93 -0.47 7.09
C LEU A 102 -7.09 -1.99 7.23
N ASN A 103 -8.29 -2.45 7.60
CA ASN A 103 -8.60 -3.89 7.67
C ASN A 103 -8.57 -4.53 6.27
N ASP A 104 -9.14 -3.86 5.27
CA ASP A 104 -9.12 -4.35 3.89
C ASP A 104 -7.70 -4.37 3.30
N LEU A 105 -6.83 -3.41 3.67
CA LEU A 105 -5.41 -3.45 3.37
C LEU A 105 -4.77 -4.72 3.95
N LYS A 106 -5.01 -5.02 5.24
CA LYS A 106 -4.53 -6.28 5.83
C LYS A 106 -5.03 -7.47 5.03
N MET A 107 -6.32 -7.54 4.68
CA MET A 107 -6.87 -8.65 3.89
C MET A 107 -6.27 -8.78 2.48
N LEU A 108 -6.07 -7.67 1.77
CA LEU A 108 -5.48 -7.66 0.43
C LEU A 108 -4.02 -8.11 0.42
N PHE A 109 -3.28 -7.78 1.48
CA PHE A 109 -1.85 -8.03 1.54
C PHE A 109 -1.47 -9.18 2.49
N ASN A 110 -2.45 -9.85 3.11
CA ASN A 110 -2.25 -11.08 3.88
C ASN A 110 -2.11 -12.30 2.95
N PHE A 111 -0.97 -12.42 2.29
CA PHE A 111 -0.63 -13.56 1.44
C PHE A 111 -0.14 -14.76 2.26
N GLU A 112 -0.89 -15.15 3.29
CA GLU A 112 -0.47 -16.14 4.29
C GLU A 112 -0.40 -17.59 3.77
N MET A 113 -0.69 -17.84 2.49
CA MET A 113 -0.65 -19.22 1.94
C MET A 113 0.70 -19.62 1.31
N ASP A 114 1.60 -18.68 0.98
CA ASP A 114 2.83 -18.98 0.21
C ASP A 114 4.15 -18.47 0.85
N SER A 115 4.16 -18.15 2.15
CA SER A 115 5.38 -17.80 2.93
C SER A 115 6.21 -16.59 2.44
N LYS A 116 5.70 -15.79 1.50
CA LYS A 116 6.38 -14.59 0.99
C LYS A 116 5.38 -13.46 0.81
N ASP A 117 5.48 -12.43 1.65
CA ASP A 117 4.77 -11.18 1.42
C ASP A 117 5.06 -10.70 -0.02
N ARG A 118 4.02 -10.45 -0.82
CA ARG A 118 4.20 -10.13 -2.26
C ARG A 118 4.43 -8.65 -2.51
N ALA A 119 4.10 -7.78 -1.56
CA ALA A 119 4.23 -6.34 -1.67
C ALA A 119 4.84 -5.72 -0.41
N VAL A 120 5.30 -4.48 -0.54
CA VAL A 120 5.66 -3.61 0.58
C VAL A 120 4.54 -2.61 0.77
N VAL A 121 3.99 -2.48 1.99
CA VAL A 121 3.00 -1.45 2.33
C VAL A 121 3.61 -0.53 3.37
N LEU A 122 3.84 0.74 3.03
CA LEU A 122 4.36 1.75 3.94
C LEU A 122 3.25 2.73 4.32
N LEU A 123 2.90 2.74 5.60
CA LEU A 123 1.96 3.70 6.18
C LEU A 123 2.75 4.83 6.84
N SER A 124 2.54 6.08 6.43
CA SER A 124 3.16 7.27 7.01
C SER A 124 2.10 8.13 7.71
N GLY A 125 2.36 8.55 8.95
CA GLY A 125 1.36 9.26 9.74
C GLY A 125 1.88 9.91 11.01
N LEU A 126 0.94 10.35 11.84
CA LEU A 126 1.18 10.91 13.15
C LEU A 126 1.38 9.76 14.15
N PRO A 127 1.97 10.02 15.34
CA PRO A 127 2.24 8.97 16.34
C PRO A 127 1.01 8.14 16.76
N GLN A 128 -0.19 8.70 16.66
CA GLN A 128 -1.46 8.03 16.97
C GLN A 128 -1.72 6.80 16.08
N LEU A 129 -1.20 6.79 14.86
CA LEU A 129 -1.37 5.67 13.92
C LEU A 129 -0.77 4.35 14.46
N ASN A 130 0.23 4.42 15.36
CA ASN A 130 0.80 3.24 16.00
C ASN A 130 -0.24 2.44 16.80
N SER A 131 -1.24 3.10 17.37
CA SER A 131 -2.29 2.46 18.16
C SER A 131 -3.33 1.77 17.28
N THR A 132 -3.58 2.28 16.07
CA THR A 132 -4.59 1.77 15.15
C THR A 132 -4.20 0.44 14.50
N LEU A 133 -2.89 0.17 14.35
CA LEU A 133 -2.38 -1.04 13.71
C LEU A 133 -2.15 -2.22 14.68
N ARG A 134 -2.20 -1.98 15.99
CA ARG A 134 -1.99 -2.98 17.06
C ARG A 134 -3.26 -3.75 17.48
N LEU A 135 -4.37 -3.54 16.79
CA LEU A 135 -5.64 -4.26 16.95
C LEU A 135 -5.83 -5.24 15.79
#